data_AF-A0A485MR92-F1
#
_entry.id   AF-A0A485MR92-F1
#
_cell.length_a   1.000
_cell.length_b   1.000
_cell.length_c   1.000
_cell.angle_alpha   90.00
_cell.angle_beta   90.00
_cell.angle_gamma   90.00
#
_symmetry.space_group_name_H-M   'P 1'
#
loop_
_entity.id
_entity.type
_entity.pdbx_description
1 polymer ?
#
loop_
_entity_poly.entity_id
_entity_poly.type
_entity_poly.pdbx_seq_one_letter_code
_entity_poly.pdbx_strand_id
1 'polypeptide(L)'
;VASVRKTTVLDVMRRLLQPKNVMVSTGRDRQTNHCYIAILNIIQGEVDPTQVHKSLQRIRERKLANFIPWGPASIQVALSRKSPYLPSAHRVSGLMMANHTSISS
;
A
#
# COMPACT_ATOMS: atom_id res chain seq x y z
N VAL A 1 20.16 20.43 11.46
CA VAL A 1 19.82 20.13 10.05
C VAL A 1 19.14 18.76 10.02
N ALA A 2 17.86 18.69 9.68
CA ALA A 2 17.15 17.41 9.63
C ALA A 2 17.70 16.55 8.48
N SER A 3 18.24 15.37 8.81
CA SER A 3 18.72 14.39 7.82
C SER A 3 17.56 13.98 6.90
N VAL A 4 17.63 14.37 5.63
CA VAL A 4 16.63 13.98 4.62
C VAL A 4 16.82 12.49 4.31
N ARG A 5 15.97 11.66 4.93
CA ARG A 5 15.99 10.22 4.73
C ARG A 5 15.45 9.85 3.34
N LYS A 6 16.22 9.07 2.58
CA LYS A 6 15.75 8.46 1.32
C LYS A 6 14.51 7.61 1.61
N THR A 7 13.44 7.85 0.85
CA THR A 7 12.20 7.07 0.96
C THR A 7 12.39 5.72 0.26
N THR A 8 12.15 4.63 0.96
CA THR A 8 12.25 3.26 0.42
C THR A 8 10.90 2.73 -0.05
N VAL A 9 10.90 1.66 -0.86
CA VAL A 9 9.67 0.96 -1.30
C VAL A 9 8.84 0.52 -0.09
N LEU A 10 9.49 -0.02 0.94
CA LEU A 10 8.83 -0.42 2.18
C LEU A 10 8.17 0.77 2.90
N ASP A 11 8.77 1.96 2.85
CA ASP A 11 8.16 3.17 3.43
C ASP A 11 6.89 3.55 2.67
N VAL A 12 6.92 3.49 1.33
CA VAL A 12 5.76 3.77 0.48
C VAL A 12 4.66 2.75 0.74
N MET A 13 4.94 1.45 0.66
CA MET A 13 3.92 0.40 0.83
C MET A 13 3.29 0.40 2.22
N ARG A 14 4.07 0.72 3.28
CA ARG A 14 3.51 0.88 4.63
C ARG A 14 2.59 2.10 4.74
N ARG A 15 2.94 3.21 4.07
CA ARG A 15 2.10 4.42 4.04
C ARG A 15 0.80 4.16 3.26
N LEU A 16 0.82 3.37 2.19
CA LEU A 16 -0.40 3.02 1.44
C LEU A 16 -1.48 2.37 2.33
N LEU A 17 -1.08 1.56 3.31
CA LEU A 17 -1.99 0.92 4.26
C LEU A 17 -2.44 1.83 5.41
N GLN A 18 -1.93 3.07 5.51
CA GLN A 18 -2.33 3.98 6.57
C GLN A 18 -3.68 4.62 6.24
N PRO A 19 -4.65 4.64 7.18
CA PRO A 19 -5.96 5.26 6.96
C PRO A 19 -5.91 6.74 6.58
N LYS A 20 -4.83 7.45 6.90
CA LYS A 20 -4.66 8.87 6.55
C LYS A 20 -4.51 9.12 5.03
N ASN A 21 -4.17 8.09 4.27
CA ASN A 21 -3.95 8.19 2.82
C ASN A 21 -5.12 7.64 1.99
N VAL A 22 -6.21 7.22 2.64
CA VAL A 22 -7.43 6.79 1.93
C VAL A 22 -8.26 8.00 1.53
N MET A 23 -8.92 7.92 0.37
CA MET A 23 -9.76 8.99 -0.19
C MET A 23 -11.25 8.75 0.05
N VAL A 24 -11.59 7.89 1.02
CA VAL A 24 -12.97 7.56 1.39
C VAL A 24 -13.13 7.82 2.89
N SER A 25 -14.23 8.44 3.26
CA SER A 25 -14.65 8.54 4.65
C SER A 25 -15.45 7.31 5.00
N THR A 26 -14.84 6.36 5.70
CA THR A 26 -15.53 5.19 6.26
C THR A 26 -15.77 5.42 7.75
N GLY A 27 -16.92 5.01 8.27
CA GLY A 27 -17.18 5.02 9.72
C GLY A 27 -16.06 4.31 10.48
N ARG A 28 -15.58 4.90 11.60
CA ARG A 28 -14.62 4.23 12.51
C ARG A 28 -15.38 3.30 13.46
N ASP A 29 -16.27 2.49 12.93
CA ASP A 29 -16.98 1.54 13.78
C ASP A 29 -15.97 0.51 14.27
N ARG A 30 -15.67 0.59 15.57
CA ARG A 30 -14.76 -0.32 16.27
C ARG A 30 -15.44 -1.66 16.57
N GLN A 31 -16.76 -1.78 16.39
CA GLN A 31 -17.51 -2.98 16.70
C GLN A 31 -17.53 -3.97 15.53
N THR A 32 -17.39 -3.49 14.28
CA THR A 32 -17.33 -4.33 13.08
C THR A 32 -15.88 -4.65 12.69
N ASN A 33 -15.53 -5.94 12.72
CA ASN A 33 -14.25 -6.44 12.21
C ASN A 33 -14.24 -6.38 10.66
N HIS A 34 -13.96 -5.20 10.10
CA HIS A 34 -13.76 -5.07 8.66
C HIS A 34 -12.44 -5.69 8.20
N CYS A 35 -12.46 -6.23 6.98
CA CYS A 35 -11.31 -6.84 6.33
C CYS A 35 -11.21 -6.45 4.85
N TYR A 36 -10.00 -6.60 4.31
CA TYR A 36 -9.68 -6.48 2.89
C TYR A 36 -10.02 -7.76 2.15
N ILE A 37 -10.75 -7.61 1.05
CA ILE A 37 -11.01 -8.70 0.10
C ILE A 37 -9.85 -8.77 -0.90
N ALA A 38 -9.43 -7.62 -1.43
CA ALA A 38 -8.33 -7.52 -2.38
C ALA A 38 -7.61 -6.17 -2.27
N ILE A 39 -6.30 -6.17 -2.54
CA ILE A 39 -5.48 -4.95 -2.63
C ILE A 39 -4.59 -5.06 -3.87
N LEU A 40 -4.59 -4.02 -4.70
CA LEU A 40 -3.66 -3.84 -5.80
C LEU A 40 -2.83 -2.57 -5.56
N ASN A 41 -1.52 -2.75 -5.38
CA ASN A 41 -0.56 -1.67 -5.24
C ASN A 41 0.20 -1.47 -6.56
N ILE A 42 0.07 -0.28 -7.14
CA ILE A 42 0.86 0.14 -8.30
C ILE A 42 2.03 0.97 -7.78
N ILE A 43 3.25 0.46 -7.92
CA ILE A 43 4.47 1.15 -7.52
C ILE A 43 5.15 1.72 -8.77
N GLN A 44 5.38 3.02 -8.77
CA GLN A 44 5.95 3.76 -9.88
C GLN A 44 7.34 4.29 -9.54
N GLY A 45 8.30 4.08 -10.44
CA GLY A 45 9.65 4.62 -10.32
C GLY A 45 10.74 3.59 -10.58
N GLU A 46 11.98 3.97 -10.26
CA GLU A 46 13.14 3.08 -10.30
C GLU A 46 13.10 2.16 -9.08
N VAL A 47 12.51 0.98 -9.25
CA VAL A 47 12.33 0.00 -8.17
C VAL A 47 12.80 -1.37 -8.63
N ASP A 48 13.62 -2.00 -7.80
CA ASP A 48 14.05 -3.38 -7.95
C ASP A 48 12.93 -4.33 -7.43
N PRO A 49 12.46 -5.30 -8.25
CA PRO A 49 11.49 -6.31 -7.84
C PRO A 49 11.86 -7.06 -6.55
N THR A 50 13.15 -7.27 -6.26
CA THR A 50 13.59 -7.97 -5.05
C THR A 50 13.23 -7.19 -3.77
N GLN A 51 13.28 -5.86 -3.83
CA GLN A 51 12.91 -4.99 -2.71
C GLN A 51 11.39 -5.00 -2.46
N VAL A 52 10.60 -5.15 -3.52
CA VAL A 52 9.15 -5.32 -3.42
C VAL A 52 8.82 -6.61 -2.69
N HIS A 53 9.45 -7.73 -3.08
CA HIS A 53 9.20 -9.02 -2.45
C HIS A 53 9.54 -9.02 -0.95
N LYS A 54 10.70 -8.46 -0.58
CA LYS A 54 11.10 -8.27 0.82
C LYS A 54 10.11 -7.37 1.58
N SER A 55 9.58 -6.34 0.92
CA SER A 55 8.60 -5.43 1.53
C SER A 55 7.26 -6.13 1.79
N LEU A 56 6.77 -6.92 0.84
CA LEU A 56 5.56 -7.73 0.99
C LEU A 56 5.68 -8.72 2.14
N GLN A 57 6.81 -9.44 2.22
CA GLN A 57 7.06 -10.39 3.31
C GLN A 57 6.98 -9.70 4.68
N ARG A 58 7.63 -8.54 4.83
CA ARG A 58 7.63 -7.79 6.09
C ARG A 58 6.26 -7.22 6.45
N ILE A 59 5.43 -6.85 5.47
CA ILE A 59 4.04 -6.43 5.69
C ILE A 59 3.20 -7.61 6.20
N ARG A 60 3.40 -8.80 5.61
CA ARG A 60 2.71 -10.03 6.01
C ARG A 60 3.07 -10.45 7.43
N GLU A 61 4.36 -10.47 7.77
CA GLU A 61 4.85 -10.80 9.12
C GLU A 61 4.29 -9.87 10.20
N ARG A 62 4.11 -8.58 9.87
CA ARG A 62 3.55 -7.58 10.80
C ARG A 62 2.02 -7.53 10.82
N LYS A 63 1.33 -8.32 9.98
CA LYS A 63 -0.14 -8.34 9.87
C LYS A 63 -0.75 -6.93 9.76
N LEU A 64 -0.16 -6.06 8.93
CA LEU A 64 -0.62 -4.66 8.80
C LEU A 64 -1.96 -4.50 8.08
N ALA A 65 -2.45 -5.55 7.43
CA ALA A 65 -3.75 -5.59 6.77
C ALA A 65 -4.46 -6.89 7.16
N ASN A 66 -5.72 -6.77 7.57
CA ASN A 66 -6.57 -7.92 7.87
C ASN A 66 -7.27 -8.36 6.57
N PHE A 67 -6.97 -9.55 6.11
CA PHE A 67 -7.59 -10.13 4.92
C PHE A 67 -8.77 -11.03 5.27
N ILE A 68 -9.61 -11.31 4.28
CA ILE A 68 -10.71 -12.27 4.41
C ILE A 68 -10.23 -13.64 4.93
N PRO A 69 -10.96 -14.28 5.86
CA PRO A 69 -10.55 -15.57 6.44
C PRO A 69 -10.93 -16.77 5.58
N TRP A 70 -11.87 -16.60 4.65
CA TRP A 70 -12.49 -17.69 3.88
C TRP A 70 -11.83 -17.94 2.53
N GLY A 71 -10.74 -17.23 2.20
CA GLY A 71 -10.04 -17.40 0.95
C GLY A 71 -8.62 -16.82 0.98
N PRO A 72 -7.77 -17.25 0.03
CA PRO A 72 -6.43 -16.68 -0.09
C PRO A 72 -6.54 -15.25 -0.61
N ALA A 73 -6.09 -14.28 0.19
CA ALA A 73 -5.98 -12.90 -0.24
C ALA A 73 -4.58 -12.37 0.04
N SER A 74 -4.08 -11.56 -0.89
CA SER A 74 -2.75 -10.95 -0.80
C SER A 74 -2.74 -9.61 -1.50
N ILE A 75 -1.67 -8.85 -1.26
CA ILE A 75 -1.42 -7.60 -1.95
C ILE A 75 -0.80 -7.93 -3.30
N GLN A 76 -1.53 -7.68 -4.38
CA GLN A 76 -0.98 -7.71 -5.72
C GLN A 76 -0.14 -6.46 -5.95
N VAL A 77 1.02 -6.59 -6.58
CA VAL A 77 1.89 -5.46 -6.86
C VAL A 77 2.21 -5.39 -8.36
N ALA A 78 1.92 -4.25 -8.96
CA ALA A 78 2.33 -3.92 -10.32
C ALA A 78 3.43 -2.86 -10.29
N LEU A 79 4.51 -3.10 -11.01
CA LEU A 79 5.59 -2.13 -11.18
C LEU A 79 5.39 -1.35 -12.48
N SER A 80 5.57 -0.04 -12.42
CA SER A 80 5.44 0.84 -13.58
C SER A 80 6.58 1.86 -13.61
N ARG A 81 7.03 2.21 -14.82
CA ARG A 81 8.00 3.30 -15.00
C ARG A 81 7.29 4.64 -14.94
N LYS A 82 7.99 5.65 -14.43
CA LYS A 82 7.47 7.02 -14.47
C LYS A 82 7.53 7.58 -15.89
N SER A 83 6.59 8.48 -16.19
CA SER A 83 6.61 9.24 -17.44
C SER A 83 7.87 10.13 -17.49
N PRO A 84 8.62 10.15 -18.60
CA PRO A 84 9.78 11.04 -18.76
C PRO A 84 9.37 12.51 -18.94
N TYR A 85 8.10 12.78 -19.21
CA TYR A 85 7.59 14.12 -19.52
C TYR A 85 7.06 14.91 -18.32
N LEU A 86 6.95 14.27 -17.15
CA LEU A 86 6.41 14.90 -15.94
C LEU A 86 7.51 15.02 -14.89
N PRO A 87 7.84 16.24 -14.43
CA PRO A 87 8.82 16.41 -13.35
C PRO A 87 8.26 15.80 -12.06
N SER A 88 9.07 14.99 -11.37
CA SER A 88 8.69 14.34 -10.12
C SER A 88 9.74 14.58 -9.05
N ALA A 89 9.34 15.16 -7.92
CA ALA A 89 10.22 15.37 -6.77
C ALA A 89 10.59 14.05 -6.05
N HIS A 90 9.84 12.98 -6.29
CA HIS A 90 10.00 11.70 -5.60
C HIS A 90 10.55 10.64 -6.55
N ARG A 91 11.52 9.84 -6.12
CA ARG A 91 12.03 8.71 -6.93
C ARG A 91 11.02 7.57 -7.04
N VAL A 92 10.23 7.35 -6.00
CA VAL A 92 9.23 6.27 -5.92
C VAL A 92 7.89 6.87 -5.51
N SER A 93 6.82 6.46 -6.19
CA SER A 93 5.43 6.74 -5.83
C SER A 93 4.65 5.43 -5.73
N GLY A 94 3.56 5.45 -4.98
CA GLY A 94 2.67 4.31 -4.84
C GLY A 94 1.22 4.75 -4.96
N LEU A 95 0.42 3.92 -5.61
CA LEU A 95 -1.03 4.03 -5.70
C LEU A 95 -1.62 2.71 -5.21
N MET A 96 -2.65 2.77 -4.36
CA MET A 96 -3.35 1.60 -3.86
C MET A 96 -4.80 1.64 -4.31
N MET A 97 -5.25 0.55 -4.90
CA MET A 97 -6.66 0.26 -5.13
C MET A 97 -7.05 -0.88 -4.22
N ALA A 98 -8.02 -0.66 -3.34
CA ALA A 98 -8.39 -1.61 -2.31
C ALA A 98 -9.89 -1.87 -2.34
N ASN A 99 -10.24 -3.15 -2.26
CA ASN A 99 -11.59 -3.62 -2.00
C ASN A 99 -11.68 -3.99 -0.51
N HIS A 100 -12.38 -3.15 0.26
CA HIS A 100 -12.50 -3.27 1.70
C HIS A 100 -13.97 -3.26 2.12
N THR A 101 -14.32 -4.11 3.08
CA THR A 101 -15.71 -4.31 3.55
C THR A 101 -16.31 -3.13 4.32
N SER A 102 -15.51 -2.12 4.70
CA SER A 102 -16.02 -0.93 5.40
C SER A 102 -16.70 0.11 4.51
N ILE A 103 -16.85 -0.16 3.21
CA ILE A 103 -17.52 0.75 2.27
C ILE A 103 -19.04 0.83 2.53
N SER A 104 -19.62 -0.20 3.14
CA SER A 104 -21.05 -0.27 3.47
C SER A 104 -21.44 0.49 4.75
N SER A 105 -20.45 1.02 5.48
CA SER A 105 -20.61 1.62 6.81
C SER A 105 -20.55 3.14 6.78
#